data_AF-A0A7Y2C9R9-F1
#
_entry.id   AF-A0A7Y2C9R9-F1
#
_cell.length_a   1.000
_cell.length_b   1.000
_cell.length_c   1.000
_cell.angle_alpha   90.00
_cell.angle_beta   90.00
_cell.angle_gamma   90.00
#
_symmetry.space_group_name_H-M   'P 1'
#
loop_
_entity.id
_entity.type
_entity.pdbx_description
1 polymer ?
#
loop_
_entity_poly.entity_id
_entity_poly.type
_entity_poly.pdbx_seq_one_letter_code
_entity_poly.pdbx_strand_id
1 'polypeptide(L)' 'MYLGPSYRRLAQSYDELGQTERAIDYYTRFIALWSDCDPEYIPLVDEARERLEVLLGNSSREPAAALPS' A
#
# COMPACT_ATOMS: atom_id res chain seq x y z
N MET A 1 -2.36 -21.30 3.34
CA MET A 1 -1.24 -20.56 2.71
C MET A 1 -1.38 -19.09 3.12
N TYR A 2 -0.55 -18.60 4.05
CA TYR A 2 -0.67 -17.27 4.70
C TYR A 2 -0.07 -16.14 3.85
N LEU A 3 -0.66 -15.81 2.70
CA LEU A 3 -0.08 -14.81 1.78
C LEU A 3 -0.45 -13.35 2.13
N GLY A 4 -1.56 -13.12 2.85
CA GLY A 4 -2.08 -11.78 3.16
C GLY A 4 -1.15 -10.87 3.97
N PRO A 5 -0.58 -11.32 5.11
CA PRO A 5 0.29 -10.46 5.91
C PRO A 5 1.63 -10.13 5.24
N SER A 6 2.06 -10.93 4.27
CA SER A 6 3.32 -10.71 3.54
C SER A 6 3.24 -9.51 2.60
N TYR A 7 2.10 -9.31 1.91
CA TYR A 7 1.90 -8.15 1.03
C TYR A 7 1.75 -6.85 1.81
N ARG A 8 1.08 -6.87 2.97
CA ARG A 8 0.99 -5.72 3.88
C ARG A 8 2.37 -5.28 4.38
N ARG A 9 3.22 -6.22 4.81
CA ARG A 9 4.59 -5.90 5.26
C ARG A 9 5.42 -5.26 4.14
N LEU A 10 5.30 -5.76 2.91
CA LEU A 10 6.01 -5.17 1.77
C LEU A 10 5.54 -3.74 1.51
N ALA A 11 4.22 -3.50 1.51
CA ALA A 11 3.67 -2.16 1.30
C ALA A 11 4.09 -1.17 2.41
N GLN A 12 4.09 -1.61 3.68
CA GLN A 12 4.62 -0.83 4.81
C GLN A 12 6.12 -0.55 4.69
N SER A 13 6.92 -1.52 4.26
CA SER A 13 8.36 -1.29 4.06
C SER A 13 8.63 -0.25 2.97
N TYR A 14 7.85 -0.24 1.88
CA TYR A 14 7.98 0.79 0.84
C TYR A 14 7.49 2.18 1.29
N ASP A 15 6.45 2.22 2.14
CA ASP A 15 5.97 3.43 2.81
C ASP A 15 7.07 4.04 3.70
N GLU A 16 7.72 3.24 4.55
CA GLU A 16 8.83 3.72 5.40
C GLU A 16 10.08 4.13 4.62
N LEU A 17 10.31 3.54 3.43
CA LEU A 17 11.40 3.90 2.53
C LEU A 17 11.13 5.21 1.74
N GLY A 18 9.96 5.82 1.89
CA GLY A 18 9.55 7.01 1.12
C GLY A 18 9.33 6.73 -0.37
N GLN A 19 9.24 5.46 -0.77
CA GLN A 19 8.96 5.06 -2.15
C GLN A 19 7.45 5.05 -2.40
N THR A 20 6.84 6.24 -2.30
CA THR A 20 5.38 6.46 -2.36
C THR A 20 4.72 5.79 -3.57
N GLU A 21 5.31 5.92 -4.77
CA GLU A 21 4.78 5.30 -6.00
C GLU A 21 4.73 3.77 -5.94
N ARG A 22 5.75 3.15 -5.34
CA ARG A 22 5.80 1.69 -5.18
C ARG A 22 4.84 1.23 -4.10
N ALA A 23 4.74 1.96 -2.99
CA ALA A 23 3.78 1.67 -1.93
C ALA A 23 2.34 1.67 -2.51
N ILE A 24 1.99 2.66 -3.34
CA ILE A 24 0.72 2.74 -4.06
C ILE A 24 0.47 1.51 -4.95
N ASP A 25 1.46 1.10 -5.76
CA ASP A 25 1.33 -0.09 -6.63
C ASP A 25 1.09 -1.36 -5.80
N TYR A 26 1.84 -1.58 -4.71
CA TYR A 26 1.68 -2.77 -3.87
C TYR A 26 0.36 -2.76 -3.09
N TYR A 27 -0.08 -1.63 -2.54
CA TYR A 27 -1.39 -1.51 -1.88
C TYR A 27 -2.54 -1.78 -2.87
N THR A 28 -2.46 -1.23 -4.08
CA THR A 28 -3.47 -1.44 -5.14
C THR A 28 -3.59 -2.91 -5.51
N ARG A 29 -2.45 -3.60 -5.72
CA ARG A 29 -2.43 -5.04 -6.03
C ARG A 29 -2.94 -5.89 -4.88
N PHE A 30 -2.60 -5.54 -3.64
CA PHE A 30 -3.10 -6.21 -2.46
C PHE A 30 -4.62 -6.11 -2.38
N ILE A 31 -5.18 -4.91 -2.49
CA ILE A 31 -6.63 -4.70 -2.46
C ILE A 31 -7.31 -5.47 -3.59
N ALA A 32 -6.79 -5.41 -4.82
CA ALA A 32 -7.36 -6.12 -5.96
C ALA A 32 -7.35 -7.65 -5.76
N LEU A 33 -6.26 -8.20 -5.24
CA LEU A 33 -6.13 -9.64 -4.99
C LEU A 33 -7.01 -10.12 -3.82
N TRP A 34 -7.30 -9.25 -2.85
CA TRP A 34 -8.03 -9.58 -1.62
C TRP A 34 -9.46 -9.01 -1.59
N SER A 35 -9.96 -8.45 -2.69
CA SER A 35 -11.31 -7.86 -2.77
C SER A 35 -12.43 -8.88 -2.59
N ASP A 36 -12.17 -10.17 -2.86
CA ASP A 36 -13.11 -11.28 -2.67
C ASP A 36 -12.67 -12.21 -1.51
N CYS A 37 -11.88 -11.70 -0.58
CA CYS A 37 -11.33 -12.52 0.49
C CYS A 37 -12.35 -12.84 1.59
N ASP A 38 -12.10 -13.91 2.34
CA ASP A 38 -12.91 -14.32 3.48
C ASP A 38 -13.15 -13.13 4.46
N PRO A 39 -14.28 -13.11 5.19
CA PRO A 39 -14.65 -11.99 6.05
C PRO A 39 -13.60 -11.60 7.09
N GLU A 40 -12.77 -12.56 7.50
CA GLU A 40 -11.65 -12.35 8.44
C GLU A 40 -10.55 -11.42 7.90
N TYR A 41 -10.46 -11.25 6.57
CA TYR A 41 -9.46 -10.41 5.91
C TYR A 41 -9.99 -9.07 5.43
N ILE A 42 -11.31 -8.85 5.44
CA ILE A 42 -11.93 -7.55 5.18
C ILE A 42 -11.26 -6.41 5.96
N PRO A 43 -11.00 -6.51 7.29
CA PRO A 43 -10.37 -5.42 8.03
C PRO A 43 -8.95 -5.09 7.54
N LEU A 44 -8.21 -6.07 7.01
CA LEU A 44 -6.87 -5.86 6.46
C LEU A 44 -6.91 -5.13 5.11
N VAL A 45 -7.91 -5.42 4.28
CA VAL A 45 -8.13 -4.74 3.00
C VAL A 45 -8.59 -3.29 3.23
N ASP A 46 -9.40 -3.06 4.26
CA ASP A 46 -9.87 -1.74 4.64
C ASP A 46 -8.70 -0.84 5.11
N GLU A 47 -7.84 -1.36 5.99
CA GLU A 47 -6.63 -0.64 6.44
C GLU A 47 -5.70 -0.29 5.25
N ALA A 48 -5.55 -1.22 4.30
CA ALA A 48 -4.76 -0.99 3.09
C ALA A 48 -5.38 0.09 2.18
N ARG A 49 -6.71 0.17 2.09
CA ARG A 49 -7.41 1.23 1.34
C ARG A 49 -7.19 2.59 1.97
N GLU A 50 -7.36 2.70 3.28
CA GLU A 50 -7.14 3.95 4.01
C GLU A 50 -5.71 4.47 3.79
N ARG A 51 -4.71 3.58 3.88
CA ARG A 51 -3.31 3.93 3.64
C ARG A 51 -3.07 4.38 2.20
N LEU A 52 -3.67 3.71 1.21
CA LEU A 52 -3.58 4.07 -0.20
C LEU A 52 -4.13 5.49 -0.45
N GLU A 53 -5.27 5.84 0.14
CA GLU A 53 -5.86 7.18 0.00
C GLU A 53 -4.96 8.27 0.58
N VAL A 54 -4.37 8.02 1.74
CA VAL A 54 -3.38 8.94 2.36
C VAL A 54 -2.18 9.13 1.43
N LEU A 55 -1.64 8.04 0.87
CA LEU A 55 -0.49 8.10 -0.03
C LEU A 55 -0.79 8.84 -1.33
N LEU A 56 -1.97 8.63 -1.93
CA LEU A 56 -2.41 9.34 -3.13
C LEU A 56 -2.60 10.86 -2.87
N GLY A 57 -3.09 11.21 -1.68
CA GLY A 57 -3.18 12.60 -1.23
C GLY A 57 -1.82 13.24 -0.96
N ASN A 58 -0.83 12.46 -0.54
CA ASN A 58 0.52 12.94 -0.27
C ASN A 58 1.39 13.01 -1.55
N SER A 59 1.23 12.07 -2.47
CA SER A 59 1.92 12.06 -3.77
C SER A 59 1.52 13.23 -4.68
N SER A 60 0.31 13.76 -4.51
CA SER A 60 -0.14 14.99 -5.18
C SER A 60 0.43 16.26 -4.52
N ARG A 61 1.10 16.12 -3.37
CA ARG A 61 1.74 17.20 -2.60
C ARG A 61 3.27 17.17 -2.64
N GLU A 62 3.88 16.06 -3.02
CA GLU A 62 5.33 15.95 -3.24
C GLU A 62 5.69 16.51 -4.63
N PRO A 63 6.41 17.64 -4.75
CA PRO A 63 7.11 17.93 -6.00
C PRO A 63 8.15 16.83 -6.21
N ALA A 64 8.27 16.32 -7.43
CA ALA A 64 9.22 15.30 -7.86
C ALA A 64 10.71 15.69 -7.68
N ALA A 65 11.13 15.92 -6.44
CA ALA A 65 12.42 16.46 -6.07
C ALA A 65 12.90 15.81 -4.77
N ALA A 66 13.65 14.72 -4.92
CA ALA A 66 14.99 14.55 -4.35
C ALA A 66 15.26 13.08 -3.99
N LEU A 67 15.93 12.35 -4.89
CA LEU A 67 16.98 11.41 -4.50
C LEU A 67 18.06 11.41 -5.60
N PRO A 68 19.24 12.02 -5.40
CA PRO A 68 20.43 11.61 -6.13
C PRO A 68 20.90 10.23 -5.63
N SER A 69 21.46 9.47 -6.58
CA SER A 69 21.93 8.08 -6.46
C SER A 69 22.99 7.82 -5.40
#